data_AF-A0A7S0U739-F1
#
_entry.id   AF-A0A7S0U739-F1
#
_cell.length_a   1.000
_cell.length_b   1.000
_cell.length_c   1.000
_cell.angle_alpha   90.00
_cell.angle_beta   90.00
_cell.angle_gamma   90.00
#
_symmetry.space_group_name_H-M   'P 1'
#
loop_
_entity.id
_entity.type
_entity.pdbx_description
1 polymer ?
#
loop_
_entity_poly.entity_id
_entity_poly.type
_entity_poly.pdbx_seq_one_letter_code
_entity_poly.pdbx_strand_id
1 'polypeptide(L)'
;AEVLRKDRFVEDTLMTVLNLEGSGEKHEACHARATMAIANLTATVPALDGCPGGSQAVLSTIVKILGFALDGKKWAGIFFAPYSVLYPMGNLARASEENADMLAKAKAIPKVVRVLKEWKDGRLAARSLTLALDIIMALTSMPDHQQELRAVGAVKTLRLPPPRARGGTPSPNR
;
A
#
# COMPACT_ATOMS: atom_id res chain seq x y z
N ALA A 1 22.74 -0.65 -30.01
CA ALA A 1 22.11 -0.52 -28.68
C ALA A 1 20.78 0.25 -28.79
N GLU A 2 19.89 -0.19 -29.69
CA GLU A 2 18.73 0.61 -30.15
C GLU A 2 17.47 -0.24 -30.38
N VAL A 3 17.36 -1.39 -29.69
CA VAL A 3 16.25 -2.35 -29.88
C VAL A 3 15.39 -2.53 -28.63
N LEU A 4 15.77 -1.98 -27.47
CA LEU A 4 15.03 -2.12 -26.20
C LEU A 4 14.03 -0.98 -25.91
N ARG A 5 13.83 -0.03 -26.84
CA ARG A 5 12.76 1.00 -26.74
C ARG A 5 11.39 0.55 -27.29
N LYS A 6 11.32 -0.67 -27.83
CA LYS A 6 10.13 -1.41 -28.26
C LYS A 6 10.03 -2.58 -27.26
N ASP A 7 9.06 -2.72 -26.37
CA ASP A 7 7.63 -2.55 -26.54
C ASP A 7 7.01 -2.17 -25.19
N ARG A 8 6.30 -1.04 -25.12
CA ARG A 8 5.39 -0.72 -23.99
C ARG A 8 4.11 -1.55 -24.05
N PHE A 9 4.13 -2.70 -24.73
CA PHE A 9 2.97 -3.53 -25.02
C PHE A 9 2.14 -3.88 -23.77
N VAL A 10 2.80 -4.19 -22.66
CA VAL A 10 2.12 -4.50 -21.39
C VAL A 10 1.46 -3.24 -20.81
N GLU A 11 2.16 -2.11 -20.79
CA GLU A 11 1.62 -0.82 -20.33
C GLU A 11 0.43 -0.40 -21.20
N ASP A 12 0.56 -0.47 -22.52
CA ASP A 12 -0.47 -0.09 -23.48
C ASP A 12 -1.72 -0.99 -23.37
N THR A 13 -1.53 -2.29 -23.15
CA THR A 13 -2.62 -3.23 -22.90
C THR A 13 -3.35 -2.91 -21.60
N LEU A 14 -2.61 -2.59 -20.53
CA LEU A 14 -3.19 -2.21 -19.24
C LEU A 14 -3.89 -0.86 -19.31
N MET A 15 -3.35 0.11 -20.05
CA MET A 15 -4.02 1.38 -20.32
C MET A 15 -5.31 1.19 -21.10
N THR A 16 -5.34 0.25 -22.05
CA THR A 16 -6.58 -0.13 -22.75
C THR A 16 -7.62 -0.63 -21.76
N VAL A 17 -7.24 -1.52 -20.84
CA VAL A 17 -8.14 -2.03 -19.78
C VAL A 17 -8.69 -0.90 -18.91
N LEU A 18 -7.86 0.09 -18.57
CA LEU A 18 -8.25 1.24 -17.75
C LEU A 18 -9.15 2.26 -18.47
N ASN A 19 -9.24 2.18 -19.79
CA ASN A 19 -10.10 3.03 -20.61
C ASN A 19 -11.38 2.30 -21.06
N LEU A 20 -11.56 1.03 -20.70
CA LEU A 20 -12.79 0.31 -21.02
C LEU A 20 -13.94 0.89 -20.19
N GLU A 21 -15.06 1.20 -20.83
CA GLU A 21 -16.27 1.58 -20.11
C GLU A 21 -16.85 0.37 -19.36
N GLY A 22 -17.32 0.60 -18.15
CA GLY A 22 -17.97 -0.44 -17.36
C GLY A 22 -18.42 0.04 -15.99
N SER A 23 -19.13 -0.84 -15.28
CA SER A 23 -19.59 -0.57 -13.92
C SER A 23 -19.68 -1.87 -13.11
N GLY A 24 -19.78 -1.71 -11.79
CA GLY A 24 -19.89 -2.82 -10.84
C GLY A 24 -18.54 -3.43 -10.41
N GLU A 25 -18.60 -4.33 -9.44
CA GLU A 25 -17.42 -4.81 -8.71
C GLU A 25 -16.36 -5.46 -9.60
N LYS A 26 -16.76 -6.21 -10.63
CA LYS A 26 -15.82 -6.86 -11.55
C LYS A 26 -15.01 -5.85 -12.35
N HIS A 27 -15.67 -4.79 -12.80
CA HIS A 27 -15.03 -3.70 -13.53
C HIS A 27 -14.06 -2.95 -12.60
N GLU A 28 -14.51 -2.57 -11.39
CA GLU A 28 -13.65 -1.93 -10.39
C GLU A 28 -12.41 -2.78 -10.07
N ALA A 29 -12.57 -4.10 -9.92
CA ALA A 29 -11.45 -4.98 -9.62
C ALA A 29 -10.48 -5.17 -10.79
N CYS A 30 -10.99 -5.15 -12.02
CA CYS A 30 -10.16 -5.14 -13.23
C CYS A 30 -9.32 -3.85 -13.28
N HIS A 31 -9.96 -2.69 -13.10
CA HIS A 31 -9.29 -1.39 -13.04
C HIS A 31 -8.24 -1.33 -11.96
N ALA A 32 -8.54 -1.80 -10.76
CA ALA A 32 -7.59 -1.75 -9.66
C ALA A 32 -6.38 -2.66 -9.89
N ARG A 33 -6.59 -3.85 -10.45
CA ARG A 33 -5.49 -4.76 -10.83
C ARG A 33 -4.64 -4.16 -11.93
N ALA A 34 -5.26 -3.60 -12.96
CA ALA A 34 -4.54 -2.94 -14.04
C ALA A 34 -3.74 -1.75 -13.53
N THR A 35 -4.32 -0.94 -12.65
CA THR A 35 -3.60 0.14 -11.98
C THR A 35 -2.42 -0.38 -11.16
N MET A 36 -2.64 -1.34 -10.26
CA MET A 36 -1.55 -1.88 -9.44
C MET A 36 -0.43 -2.46 -10.31
N ALA A 37 -0.77 -3.06 -11.45
CA ALA A 37 0.20 -3.53 -12.42
C ALA A 37 0.97 -2.36 -13.06
N ILE A 38 0.31 -1.29 -13.50
CA ILE A 38 0.98 -0.09 -14.02
C ILE A 38 1.87 0.53 -12.95
N ALA A 39 1.37 0.73 -11.73
CA ALA A 39 2.14 1.25 -10.60
C ALA A 39 3.39 0.41 -10.30
N ASN A 40 3.33 -0.90 -10.51
CA ASN A 40 4.49 -1.78 -10.39
C ASN A 40 5.51 -1.60 -11.52
N LEU A 41 5.05 -1.29 -12.73
CA LEU A 41 5.90 -1.12 -13.92
C LEU A 41 6.52 0.27 -13.99
N THR A 42 5.73 1.31 -13.71
CA THR A 42 6.09 2.71 -14.00
C THR A 42 6.39 3.52 -12.74
N ALA A 43 5.99 3.02 -11.56
CA ALA A 43 5.91 3.79 -10.32
C ALA A 43 5.03 5.06 -10.42
N THR A 44 4.18 5.18 -11.45
CA THR A 44 3.27 6.33 -11.62
C THR A 44 1.82 5.89 -11.51
N VAL A 45 0.95 6.82 -11.12
CA VAL A 45 -0.49 6.65 -11.33
C VAL A 45 -0.77 7.05 -12.78
N PRO A 46 -1.38 6.18 -13.60
CA PRO A 46 -1.76 6.56 -14.94
C PRO A 46 -2.73 7.74 -14.87
N ALA A 47 -2.52 8.76 -15.71
CA ALA A 47 -3.51 9.79 -15.95
C ALA A 47 -4.71 9.10 -16.61
N LEU A 48 -5.74 8.80 -15.82
CA LEU A 48 -6.97 8.23 -16.33
C LEU A 48 -7.85 9.36 -16.85
N ASP A 49 -7.58 9.77 -18.08
CA ASP A 49 -8.45 10.67 -18.83
C ASP A 49 -9.83 10.00 -18.93
N GLY A 50 -10.85 10.60 -18.30
CA GLY A 50 -12.24 10.10 -18.33
C GLY A 50 -12.69 9.27 -17.13
N CYS A 51 -11.81 8.92 -16.17
CA CYS A 51 -12.26 8.26 -14.94
C CYS A 51 -12.80 9.31 -13.96
N PRO A 52 -14.06 9.22 -13.49
CA PRO A 52 -14.60 10.14 -12.49
C PRO A 52 -13.73 10.11 -11.23
N GLY A 53 -13.07 11.23 -10.91
CA GLY A 53 -12.15 11.36 -9.77
C GLY A 53 -10.67 11.03 -10.07
N GLY A 54 -10.31 10.71 -11.32
CA GLY A 54 -8.93 10.62 -11.81
C GLY A 54 -7.99 9.76 -10.94
N SER A 55 -6.74 10.19 -10.82
CA SER A 55 -5.69 9.52 -10.01
C SER A 55 -6.09 9.31 -8.55
N GLN A 56 -6.92 10.19 -7.98
CA GLN A 56 -7.37 10.08 -6.59
C GLN A 56 -8.31 8.87 -6.38
N ALA A 57 -9.25 8.64 -7.30
CA ALA A 57 -10.19 7.52 -7.22
C ALA A 57 -9.45 6.17 -7.30
N VAL A 58 -8.43 6.13 -8.15
CA VAL A 58 -7.53 5.00 -8.34
C VAL A 58 -6.76 4.66 -7.05
N LEU A 59 -6.08 5.65 -6.46
CA LEU A 59 -5.36 5.47 -5.21
C LEU A 59 -6.29 5.06 -4.07
N SER A 60 -7.49 5.66 -4.01
CA SER A 60 -8.54 5.30 -3.05
C SER A 60 -8.96 3.83 -3.18
N THR A 61 -8.99 3.31 -4.41
CA THR A 61 -9.29 1.91 -4.69
C THR A 61 -8.17 0.98 -4.19
N ILE A 62 -6.90 1.32 -4.42
CA ILE A 62 -5.76 0.55 -3.89
C ILE A 62 -5.82 0.50 -2.35
N VAL A 63 -6.09 1.63 -1.69
CA VAL A 63 -6.23 1.68 -0.22
C VAL A 63 -7.43 0.85 0.25
N LYS A 64 -8.56 0.88 -0.47
CA LYS A 64 -9.73 0.04 -0.19
C LYS A 64 -9.36 -1.45 -0.26
N ILE A 65 -8.64 -1.88 -1.29
CA ILE A 65 -8.17 -3.27 -1.44
C ILE A 65 -7.27 -3.68 -0.27
N LEU A 66 -6.36 -2.81 0.18
CA LEU A 66 -5.53 -3.09 1.35
C LEU A 66 -6.42 -3.34 2.58
N GLY A 67 -7.50 -2.58 2.73
CA GLY A 67 -8.52 -2.81 3.76
C GLY A 67 -9.11 -4.22 3.71
N PHE A 68 -9.55 -4.67 2.54
CA PHE A 68 -10.08 -6.04 2.35
C PHE A 68 -9.01 -7.10 2.63
N ALA A 69 -7.77 -6.89 2.17
CA ALA A 69 -6.65 -7.80 2.38
C ALA A 69 -6.33 -7.97 3.88
N LEU A 70 -6.34 -6.86 4.64
CA LEU A 70 -6.11 -6.88 6.09
C LEU A 70 -7.26 -7.53 6.86
N ASP A 71 -8.49 -7.42 6.37
CA ASP A 71 -9.64 -8.10 6.95
C ASP A 71 -9.73 -9.60 6.58
N GLY A 72 -8.84 -10.10 5.71
CA GLY A 72 -8.95 -11.45 5.16
C GLY A 72 -10.21 -11.66 4.30
N LYS A 73 -10.73 -10.58 3.71
CA LYS A 73 -11.96 -10.58 2.90
C LYS A 73 -11.64 -10.56 1.41
N LYS A 74 -12.62 -10.98 0.61
CA LYS A 74 -12.59 -10.86 -0.85
C LYS A 74 -13.16 -9.52 -1.27
N TRP A 75 -12.63 -8.98 -2.37
CA TRP A 75 -13.24 -7.89 -3.11
C TRP A 75 -13.46 -8.31 -4.56
N ALA A 76 -14.68 -8.18 -5.08
CA ALA A 76 -15.09 -8.72 -6.37
C ALA A 76 -14.73 -10.21 -6.57
N GLY A 77 -14.89 -11.02 -5.51
CA GLY A 77 -14.56 -12.45 -5.54
C GLY A 77 -13.06 -12.79 -5.47
N ILE A 78 -12.17 -11.79 -5.38
CA ILE A 78 -10.72 -11.97 -5.37
C ILE A 78 -10.18 -11.81 -3.95
N PHE A 79 -9.31 -12.74 -3.54
CA PHE A 79 -8.51 -12.61 -2.33
C PHE A 79 -7.19 -11.90 -2.64
N PHE A 80 -6.85 -10.86 -1.88
CA PHE A 80 -5.61 -10.11 -2.03
C PHE A 80 -4.70 -10.36 -0.83
N ALA A 81 -3.45 -10.74 -1.08
CA ALA A 81 -2.44 -10.75 -0.04
C ALA A 81 -2.00 -9.31 0.27
N PRO A 82 -1.85 -8.89 1.55
CA PRO A 82 -1.41 -7.54 1.89
C PRO A 82 -0.13 -7.11 1.15
N TYR A 83 0.84 -8.01 1.04
CA TYR A 83 2.09 -7.79 0.28
C TYR A 83 1.84 -7.31 -1.15
N SER A 84 0.91 -7.95 -1.87
CA SER A 84 0.61 -7.64 -3.28
C SER A 84 0.01 -6.25 -3.48
N VAL A 85 -0.54 -5.65 -2.42
CA VAL A 85 -1.10 -4.29 -2.43
C VAL A 85 -0.08 -3.27 -1.93
N LEU A 86 0.71 -3.64 -0.92
CA LEU A 86 1.75 -2.78 -0.35
C LEU A 86 2.87 -2.48 -1.34
N TYR A 87 3.23 -3.45 -2.20
CA TYR A 87 4.30 -3.26 -3.18
C TYR A 87 4.01 -2.11 -4.17
N PRO A 88 2.89 -2.10 -4.93
CA PRO A 88 2.55 -0.98 -5.80
C PRO A 88 2.34 0.32 -5.01
N MET A 89 1.71 0.27 -3.84
CA MET A 89 1.50 1.45 -3.00
C MET A 89 2.83 2.11 -2.58
N GLY A 90 3.84 1.31 -2.24
CA GLY A 90 5.18 1.79 -1.92
C GLY A 90 5.94 2.37 -3.12
N ASN A 91 5.69 1.88 -4.33
CA ASN A 91 6.23 2.52 -5.54
C ASN A 91 5.59 3.89 -5.77
N LEU A 92 4.26 3.97 -5.67
CA LEU A 92 3.51 5.22 -5.88
C LEU A 92 3.89 6.29 -4.85
N ALA A 93 3.96 5.91 -3.56
CA ALA A 93 4.31 6.83 -2.48
C ALA A 93 5.71 7.41 -2.63
N ARG A 94 6.68 6.63 -3.14
CA ARG A 94 8.07 7.08 -3.34
C ARG A 94 8.27 7.89 -4.62
N ALA A 95 7.38 7.75 -5.60
CA ALA A 95 7.55 8.36 -6.91
C ALA A 95 7.29 9.87 -6.91
N SER A 96 6.34 10.35 -6.11
CA SER A 96 6.06 11.78 -5.96
C SER A 96 5.38 12.11 -4.63
N GLU A 97 5.63 13.32 -4.12
CA GLU A 97 4.93 13.85 -2.94
C GLU A 97 3.42 14.00 -3.19
N GLU A 98 3.02 14.29 -4.42
CA GLU A 98 1.62 14.37 -4.82
C GLU A 98 0.90 13.03 -4.65
N ASN A 99 1.52 11.93 -5.09
CA ASN A 99 0.97 10.58 -4.88
C ASN A 99 0.89 10.22 -3.40
N ALA A 100 1.91 10.60 -2.61
CA ALA A 100 1.94 10.40 -1.17
C ALA A 100 0.77 11.14 -0.49
N ASP A 101 0.52 12.39 -0.87
CA ASP A 101 -0.61 13.17 -0.36
C ASP A 101 -1.98 12.60 -0.76
N MET A 102 -2.13 12.20 -2.02
CA MET A 102 -3.34 11.54 -2.48
C MET A 102 -3.61 10.22 -1.74
N LEU A 103 -2.57 9.43 -1.45
CA LEU A 103 -2.65 8.22 -0.62
C LEU A 103 -3.06 8.54 0.81
N ALA A 104 -2.51 9.58 1.43
CA ALA A 104 -2.90 10.02 2.76
C ALA A 104 -4.39 10.43 2.80
N LYS A 105 -4.84 11.25 1.83
CA LYS A 105 -6.25 11.64 1.65
C LYS A 105 -7.17 10.44 1.46
N ALA A 106 -6.69 9.41 0.75
CA ALA A 106 -7.37 8.13 0.58
C ALA A 106 -7.39 7.24 1.84
N LYS A 107 -6.89 7.72 2.99
CA LYS A 107 -6.80 7.01 4.27
C LYS A 107 -5.81 5.83 4.25
N ALA A 108 -4.70 5.96 3.52
CA ALA A 108 -3.63 4.96 3.54
C ALA A 108 -2.96 4.85 4.92
N ILE A 109 -2.69 5.98 5.59
CA ILE A 109 -1.97 6.05 6.88
C ILE A 109 -2.52 5.04 7.92
N PRO A 110 -3.81 5.08 8.30
CA PRO A 110 -4.34 4.13 9.29
C PRO A 110 -4.25 2.67 8.82
N LYS A 111 -4.36 2.38 7.51
CA LYS A 111 -4.26 1.02 6.98
C LYS A 111 -2.83 0.49 7.02
N VAL A 112 -1.85 1.31 6.65
CA VAL A 112 -0.44 0.91 6.69
C VAL A 112 0.04 0.74 8.13
N VAL A 113 -0.37 1.61 9.05
CA VAL A 113 -0.08 1.43 10.48
C VAL A 113 -0.73 0.16 11.04
N ARG A 114 -1.92 -0.20 10.55
CA ARG A 114 -2.57 -1.47 10.91
C ARG A 114 -1.75 -2.69 10.46
N VAL A 115 -1.10 -2.64 9.28
CA VAL A 115 -0.17 -3.71 8.83
C VAL A 115 0.90 -3.95 9.89
N LEU A 116 1.49 -2.88 10.43
CA LEU A 116 2.53 -2.99 11.46
C LEU A 116 2.00 -3.55 12.79
N LYS A 117 0.77 -3.20 13.17
CA LYS A 117 0.14 -3.64 14.44
C LYS A 117 -0.30 -5.09 14.41
N GLU A 118 -0.89 -5.51 13.30
CA GLU A 118 -1.51 -6.84 13.14
C GLU A 118 -0.60 -7.82 12.41
N TRP A 119 0.68 -7.47 12.25
CA TRP A 119 1.63 -8.31 11.54
C TRP A 119 1.78 -9.67 12.23
N LYS A 120 1.92 -10.71 11.40
CA LYS A 120 2.13 -12.09 11.83
C LYS A 120 3.29 -12.68 11.03
N ASP A 121 3.98 -13.64 11.64
CA ASP A 121 5.02 -14.40 10.94
C ASP A 121 4.48 -15.12 9.70
N GLY A 122 5.33 -15.25 8.69
CA GLY A 122 4.98 -15.87 7.41
C GLY A 122 6.00 -15.59 6.31
N ARG A 123 5.87 -16.30 5.19
CA ARG A 123 6.86 -16.27 4.08
C ARG A 123 7.17 -14.86 3.55
N LEU A 124 6.20 -13.96 3.56
CA LEU A 124 6.34 -12.58 3.06
C LEU A 124 6.23 -11.52 4.18
N ALA A 125 6.26 -11.93 5.44
CA ALA A 125 6.00 -11.05 6.58
C ALA A 125 7.05 -9.93 6.68
N ALA A 126 8.34 -10.29 6.69
CA ALA A 126 9.43 -9.32 6.74
C ALA A 126 9.38 -8.32 5.58
N ARG A 127 9.12 -8.79 4.36
CA ARG A 127 9.00 -7.90 3.19
C ARG A 127 7.79 -6.98 3.28
N SER A 128 6.66 -7.47 3.79
CA SER A 128 5.45 -6.66 3.99
C SER A 128 5.68 -5.57 5.04
N LEU A 129 6.43 -5.89 6.11
CA LEU A 129 6.85 -4.91 7.11
C LEU A 129 7.77 -3.85 6.51
N THR A 130 8.80 -4.25 5.75
CA THR A 130 9.70 -3.30 5.07
C THR A 130 8.91 -2.35 4.17
N LEU A 131 8.00 -2.88 3.34
CA LEU A 131 7.16 -2.05 2.47
C LEU A 131 6.26 -1.10 3.27
N ALA A 132 5.66 -1.56 4.36
CA ALA A 132 4.84 -0.70 5.21
C ALA A 132 5.66 0.43 5.85
N LEU A 133 6.88 0.16 6.27
CA LEU A 133 7.81 1.18 6.78
C LEU A 133 8.22 2.16 5.69
N ASP A 134 8.54 1.68 4.49
CA ASP A 134 8.90 2.51 3.34
C ASP A 134 7.76 3.45 2.95
N ILE A 135 6.52 2.96 2.95
CA ILE A 135 5.33 3.78 2.72
C ILE A 135 5.19 4.83 3.84
N ILE A 136 5.36 4.45 5.10
CA ILE A 136 5.29 5.40 6.21
C ILE A 136 6.35 6.49 6.07
N MET A 137 7.59 6.13 5.73
CA MET A 137 8.66 7.12 5.51
C MET A 137 8.29 8.08 4.37
N ALA A 138 7.77 7.57 3.26
CA ALA A 138 7.31 8.42 2.15
C ALA A 138 6.17 9.37 2.57
N LEU A 139 5.25 8.90 3.42
CA LEU A 139 4.14 9.70 3.96
C LEU A 139 4.57 10.67 5.08
N THR A 140 5.82 10.67 5.54
CA THR A 140 6.27 11.60 6.60
C THR A 140 6.78 12.94 6.08
N SER A 141 6.80 13.16 4.77
CA SER A 141 7.27 14.43 4.19
C SER A 141 6.40 15.63 4.56
N MET A 142 5.10 15.42 4.85
CA MET A 142 4.15 16.50 5.15
C MET A 142 3.79 16.55 6.65
N PRO A 143 3.74 17.75 7.28
CA PRO A 143 3.39 17.90 8.69
C PRO A 143 2.04 17.31 9.09
N ASP A 144 1.02 17.46 8.24
CA ASP A 144 -0.32 16.94 8.49
C ASP A 144 -0.33 15.41 8.56
N HIS A 145 0.42 14.76 7.67
CA HIS A 145 0.56 13.31 7.66
C HIS A 145 1.34 12.83 8.89
N GLN A 146 2.36 13.56 9.34
CA GLN A 146 3.08 13.27 10.59
C GLN A 146 2.16 13.38 11.82
N GLN A 147 1.22 14.34 11.82
CA GLN A 147 0.21 14.46 12.87
C GLN A 147 -0.75 13.28 12.84
N GLU A 148 -1.22 12.87 11.66
CA GLU A 148 -2.09 11.70 11.50
C GLU A 148 -1.39 10.41 11.95
N LEU A 149 -0.13 10.19 11.54
CA LEU A 149 0.70 9.05 11.96
C LEU A 149 0.81 8.96 13.49
N ARG A 150 0.98 10.10 14.18
CA ARG A 150 0.96 10.17 15.64
C ARG A 150 -0.41 9.81 16.20
N ALA A 151 -1.48 10.37 15.63
CA ALA A 151 -2.85 10.13 16.08
C ALA A 151 -3.28 8.66 15.95
N VAL A 152 -2.89 7.98 14.86
CA VAL A 152 -3.19 6.55 14.66
C VAL A 152 -2.25 5.63 15.46
N GLY A 153 -1.29 6.19 16.20
CA GLY A 153 -0.40 5.47 17.10
C GLY A 153 0.79 4.78 16.43
N ALA A 154 1.25 5.25 15.27
CA ALA A 154 2.40 4.69 14.57
C ALA A 154 3.66 4.66 15.45
N VAL A 155 3.91 5.75 16.19
CA VAL A 155 5.06 5.87 17.11
C VAL A 155 5.02 4.80 18.19
N LYS A 156 3.83 4.50 18.76
CA LYS A 156 3.69 3.46 19.78
C LYS A 156 3.95 2.08 19.19
N THR A 157 3.49 1.84 17.95
CA THR A 157 3.69 0.57 17.24
C THR A 157 5.16 0.29 16.92
N LEU A 158 5.93 1.32 16.59
CA LEU A 158 7.35 1.19 16.23
C LEU A 158 8.29 1.10 17.43
N ARG A 159 7.81 1.36 18.65
CA ARG A 159 8.63 1.22 19.85
C ARG A 159 8.95 -0.25 20.08
N LEU A 160 10.24 -0.56 20.13
CA LEU A 160 10.70 -1.85 20.63
C LEU A 160 10.14 -2.05 22.06
N PRO A 161 9.68 -3.26 22.40
CA PRO A 161 9.38 -3.55 23.79
C PRO A 161 10.64 -3.29 24.62
N PRO A 162 10.49 -2.82 25.88
CA PRO A 162 11.63 -2.63 26.75
C PRO A 162 12.43 -3.95 26.79
N PRO A 163 13.77 -3.90 26.79
CA PRO A 163 14.59 -5.09 26.88
C PRO A 163 14.10 -5.89 28.08
N ARG A 164 13.72 -7.16 27.86
CA ARG A 164 13.31 -8.04 28.95
C ARG A 164 14.42 -7.99 29.98
N ALA A 165 14.10 -7.54 31.19
CA ALA A 165 15.02 -7.62 32.31
C ALA A 165 15.56 -9.05 32.32
N ARG A 166 16.87 -9.20 32.09
CA ARG A 166 17.52 -10.51 32.13
C ARG A 166 17.07 -11.17 33.42
N GLY A 167 16.45 -12.33 33.30
CA GLY A 167 15.74 -12.99 34.38
C GLY A 167 16.51 -12.86 35.68
N GLY A 168 15.93 -12.14 36.63
CA GLY A 168 16.23 -12.39 38.02
C GLY A 168 15.91 -13.85 38.22
N THR A 169 16.95 -14.68 38.30
CA THR A 169 16.83 -16.02 38.86
C THR A 169 16.07 -15.85 40.18
N PRO A 170 14.93 -16.51 40.39
CA PRO A 170 14.32 -16.53 41.70
C PRO A 170 15.36 -17.13 42.63
N SER A 171 15.84 -16.33 43.59
CA SER A 171 16.76 -16.80 44.62
C SER A 171 15.99 -17.83 45.45
N PRO A 172 16.38 -19.11 45.43
CA PRO A 172 15.75 -20.08 46.30
C PRO A 172 16.42 -19.94 47.67
N ASN A 173 15.65 -19.46 48.63
CA ASN A 173 15.89 -19.51 50.08
C ASN A 173 17.19 -18.87 50.60
N ARG A 174 17.01 -17.85 51.45
CA ARG A 174 17.64 -17.79 52.78
C ARG A 174 16.78 -16.95 53.71
#